data_AF-A0A5Q4SV23-F1
#
_entry.id   AF-A0A5Q4SV23-F1
#
_cell.length_a   1.000
_cell.length_b   1.000
_cell.length_c   1.000
_cell.angle_alpha   90.00
_cell.angle_beta   90.00
_cell.angle_gamma   90.00
#
_symmetry.space_group_name_H-M   'P 1'
#
loop_
_entity.id
_entity.type
_entity.pdbx_description
1 polymer ?
#
loop_
_entity_poly.entity_id
_entity_poly.type
_entity_poly.pdbx_seq_one_letter_code
_entity_poly.pdbx_strand_id
1 'polypeptide(L)'
;MTAQSSPPLPLEAARDLQRLLRAEIGPGLSERELNTVETRFGFTFSADHRVFLAAGLPNGSRRWPDWRNGDPEDLGAGTGGLAYSTVAS
;
A
#
# COMPACT_ATOMS: atom_id res chain seq x y z
N MET A 1 -8.61 -26.64 -5.87
CA MET A 1 -8.58 -25.39 -5.08
C MET A 1 -8.64 -24.24 -6.06
N THR A 2 -9.83 -23.74 -6.39
CA THR A 2 -9.97 -22.54 -7.21
C THR A 2 -9.57 -21.36 -6.34
N ALA A 3 -8.42 -20.76 -6.61
CA ALA A 3 -8.10 -19.44 -6.08
C ALA A 3 -9.26 -18.54 -6.48
N GLN A 4 -10.02 -18.05 -5.49
CA GLN A 4 -11.13 -17.15 -5.74
C GLN A 4 -10.56 -15.89 -6.37
N SER A 5 -10.61 -15.78 -7.71
CA SER A 5 -10.55 -14.51 -8.41
C SER A 5 -11.84 -13.77 -8.06
N SER A 6 -11.92 -13.23 -6.84
CA SER A 6 -12.92 -12.22 -6.54
C SER A 6 -12.72 -11.10 -7.56
N PRO A 7 -13.79 -10.58 -8.19
CA PRO A 7 -13.64 -9.40 -9.02
C PRO A 7 -12.98 -8.31 -8.19
N PRO A 8 -12.07 -7.51 -8.79
CA PRO A 8 -11.39 -6.45 -8.07
C PRO A 8 -12.43 -5.52 -7.44
N LEU A 9 -12.16 -5.10 -6.21
CA LEU A 9 -12.95 -4.13 -5.47
C LEU A 9 -13.42 -2.98 -6.38
N PRO A 10 -14.73 -2.71 -6.48
CA PRO A 10 -15.23 -1.58 -7.26
C PRO A 10 -14.70 -0.24 -6.72
N LEU A 11 -14.44 0.73 -7.61
CA LEU A 11 -13.93 2.05 -7.24
C LEU A 11 -14.84 2.77 -6.22
N GLU A 12 -16.16 2.66 -6.39
CA GLU A 12 -17.11 3.28 -5.46
C GLU A 12 -17.08 2.63 -4.08
N ALA A 13 -16.87 1.31 -4.01
CA ALA A 13 -16.69 0.62 -2.74
C ALA A 13 -15.38 1.05 -2.05
N ALA A 14 -14.30 1.27 -2.80
CA ALA A 14 -13.07 1.86 -2.25
C ALA A 14 -13.34 3.23 -1.60
N ARG A 15 -14.08 4.10 -2.30
CA ARG A 15 -14.43 5.43 -1.80
C ARG A 15 -15.27 5.36 -0.53
N ASP A 16 -16.22 4.43 -0.48
CA ASP A 16 -17.02 4.22 0.73
C ASP A 16 -16.18 3.76 1.92
N LEU A 17 -15.28 2.79 1.71
CA LEU A 17 -14.34 2.33 2.73
C LEU A 17 -13.42 3.45 3.23
N GLN A 18 -12.97 4.34 2.34
CA GLN A 18 -12.13 5.48 2.72
C GLN A 18 -12.85 6.47 3.62
N ARG A 19 -14.16 6.68 3.45
CA ARG A 19 -14.94 7.57 4.34
C ARG A 19 -15.02 7.05 5.77
N LEU A 20 -14.81 5.76 5.98
CA LEU A 20 -14.76 5.15 7.31
C LEU A 20 -13.39 5.37 8.00
N LEU A 21 -12.37 5.81 7.25
CA LEU A 21 -11.06 6.09 7.82
C LEU A 21 -11.07 7.41 8.58
N ARG A 22 -10.42 7.42 9.75
CA ARG A 22 -10.11 8.64 10.50
C ARG A 22 -8.78 9.23 10.01
N ALA A 23 -8.65 9.43 8.70
CA ALA A 23 -7.47 9.99 8.05
C ALA A 23 -7.92 11.00 6.98
N GLU A 24 -7.09 12.00 6.71
CA GLU A 24 -7.33 12.88 5.58
C GLU A 24 -7.05 12.10 4.28
N ILE A 25 -7.96 12.20 3.31
CA ILE A 25 -7.84 11.49 2.04
C ILE A 25 -7.42 12.50 0.97
N GLY A 26 -6.18 12.36 0.50
CA GLY A 26 -5.64 13.10 -0.62
C GLY A 26 -5.97 12.46 -1.98
N PRO A 27 -5.51 13.06 -3.09
CA PRO A 27 -5.65 12.48 -4.42
C PRO A 27 -4.96 11.11 -4.48
N GLY A 28 -5.68 10.11 -5.01
CA GLY A 28 -5.19 8.76 -5.16
C GLY A 28 -3.95 8.65 -6.05
N LEU A 29 -3.31 7.47 -6.02
CA LEU A 29 -2.17 7.16 -6.86
C LEU A 29 -2.61 6.76 -8.26
N SER A 30 -1.95 7.31 -9.28
CA SER A 30 -2.06 6.80 -10.65
C SER A 30 -1.43 5.42 -10.79
N GLU A 31 -1.77 4.70 -11.85
CA GLU A 31 -1.18 3.38 -12.14
C GLU A 31 0.35 3.42 -12.24
N ARG A 32 0.90 4.52 -12.78
CA ARG A 32 2.35 4.74 -12.88
C ARG A 32 2.99 4.93 -11.51
N GLU A 33 2.34 5.69 -10.62
CA GLU A 33 2.81 5.86 -9.25
C GLU A 33 2.75 4.53 -8.49
N LEU A 34 1.67 3.75 -8.64
CA LEU A 34 1.57 2.41 -8.05
C LEU A 34 2.70 1.49 -8.51
N ASN A 35 2.98 1.42 -9.82
CA ASN A 35 4.09 0.62 -10.35
C ASN A 35 5.46 1.08 -9.81
N THR A 36 5.61 2.40 -9.62
CA THR A 36 6.85 2.97 -9.08
C THR A 36 7.03 2.57 -7.62
N VAL A 37 5.97 2.63 -6.82
CA VAL A 37 5.95 2.15 -5.42
C VAL A 37 6.31 0.67 -5.37
N GLU A 38 5.61 -0.17 -6.13
CA GLU A 38 5.88 -1.61 -6.18
C GLU A 38 7.33 -1.94 -6.53
N THR A 39 7.89 -1.24 -7.53
CA THR A 39 9.30 -1.40 -7.92
C THR A 39 10.24 -0.93 -6.81
N ARG A 40 9.94 0.22 -6.19
CA ARG A 40 10.78 0.83 -5.15
C ARG A 40 10.86 -0.01 -3.89
N PHE A 41 9.73 -0.58 -3.47
CA PHE A 41 9.63 -1.38 -2.24
C PHE A 41 9.76 -2.90 -2.50
N GLY A 42 9.82 -3.33 -3.76
CA GLY A 42 10.04 -4.73 -4.13
C GLY A 42 8.85 -5.66 -3.87
N PHE A 43 7.62 -5.14 -3.85
CA PHE A 43 6.40 -5.92 -3.66
C PHE A 43 5.34 -5.57 -4.72
N THR A 44 4.30 -6.38 -4.84
CA THR A 44 3.15 -6.09 -5.72
C THR A 44 1.88 -5.97 -4.88
N PHE A 45 1.11 -4.91 -5.09
CA PHE A 45 -0.20 -4.74 -4.46
C PHE A 45 -1.20 -5.72 -5.07
N SER A 46 -2.15 -6.19 -4.25
CA SER A 46 -3.33 -6.87 -4.80
C SER A 46 -4.16 -5.91 -5.64
N ALA A 47 -4.92 -6.43 -6.60
CA ALA A 47 -5.79 -5.62 -7.45
C ALA A 47 -6.75 -4.73 -6.64
N ASP A 48 -7.35 -5.28 -5.57
CA ASP A 48 -8.21 -4.54 -4.64
C ASP A 48 -7.48 -3.37 -3.97
N HIS A 49 -6.24 -3.60 -3.52
CA HIS A 49 -5.46 -2.58 -2.85
C HIS A 49 -5.03 -1.46 -3.81
N ARG A 50 -4.76 -1.80 -5.08
CA ARG A 50 -4.51 -0.80 -6.14
C ARG A 50 -5.73 0.08 -6.37
N VAL A 51 -6.92 -0.51 -6.47
CA VAL A 51 -8.17 0.28 -6.63
C VAL A 51 -8.39 1.16 -5.41
N PHE A 52 -8.13 0.64 -4.22
CA PHE A 52 -8.22 1.42 -2.99
C PHE A 52 -7.29 2.64 -3.00
N LEU A 53 -6.00 2.47 -3.26
CA LEU A 53 -5.04 3.59 -3.28
C LEU A 53 -5.25 4.54 -4.47
N ALA A 54 -5.80 4.06 -5.58
CA ALA A 54 -6.15 4.88 -6.74
C ALA A 54 -7.41 5.73 -6.50
N ALA A 55 -8.35 5.25 -5.68
CA ALA A 55 -9.57 5.99 -5.34
C ALA A 55 -9.30 7.23 -4.49
N GLY A 56 -8.24 7.17 -3.69
CA GLY A 56 -7.85 8.20 -2.72
C GLY A 56 -6.67 7.70 -1.90
N LEU A 57 -5.78 8.61 -1.52
CA LEU A 57 -4.59 8.26 -0.76
C LEU A 57 -4.76 8.76 0.68
N PRO A 58 -4.96 7.87 1.66
CA PRO A 58 -4.98 8.27 3.05
C PRO A 58 -3.61 8.85 3.43
N ASN A 59 -3.61 10.06 3.97
CA ASN A 59 -2.42 10.79 4.39
C ASN A 59 -2.46 11.06 5.90
N GLY A 60 -1.31 11.43 6.48
CA GLY A 60 -1.26 12.10 7.78
C GLY A 60 -1.49 11.25 9.03
N SER A 61 -1.40 9.91 8.97
CA SER A 61 -1.48 9.04 10.16
C SER A 61 -0.32 8.07 10.22
N ARG A 62 0.17 7.74 11.43
CA ARG A 62 1.26 6.73 11.65
C ARG A 62 0.99 5.34 11.04
N ARG A 63 -0.24 5.06 10.62
CA ARG A 63 -0.64 3.79 9.97
C ARG A 63 -0.53 3.85 8.44
N TRP A 64 -0.38 5.03 7.87
CA TRP A 64 -0.32 5.24 6.42
C TRP A 64 1.04 5.83 6.08
N PRO A 65 1.89 5.06 5.39
CA PRO A 65 3.18 5.56 4.95
C PRO A 65 2.99 6.59 3.84
N ASP A 66 3.97 7.46 3.68
CA ASP A 66 3.99 8.36 2.52
C ASP A 66 4.37 7.56 1.27
N TRP A 67 3.35 7.06 0.57
CA TRP A 67 3.57 6.27 -0.65
C TRP A 67 4.23 7.05 -1.79
N ARG A 68 4.10 8.39 -1.82
CA ARG A 68 4.66 9.22 -2.91
C ARG A 68 6.12 9.56 -2.66
N ASN A 69 6.44 10.03 -1.47
CA ASN A 69 7.75 10.57 -1.14
C ASN A 69 8.42 9.89 0.05
N GLY A 70 7.72 9.02 0.77
CA GLY A 70 8.23 8.33 1.95
C GLY A 70 9.37 7.39 1.61
N ASP A 71 10.22 7.13 2.59
CA ASP A 71 11.44 6.36 2.39
C ASP A 71 11.15 4.84 2.36
N PRO A 72 11.83 4.03 1.51
CA PRO A 72 11.76 2.56 1.55
C PRO A 72 11.92 1.96 2.95
N GLU A 73 12.77 2.56 3.78
CA GLU A 73 13.05 2.08 5.13
C GLU A 73 11.90 2.39 6.12
N ASP A 74 11.00 3.34 5.80
CA ASP A 74 9.86 3.71 6.66
C ASP A 74 8.77 2.63 6.71
N LEU A 75 8.58 1.86 5.63
CA LEU A 75 7.69 0.69 5.65
C LEU A 75 8.20 -0.44 6.56
N GLY A 76 9.52 -0.49 6.79
CA GLY A 76 10.20 -1.52 7.58
C GLY A 76 10.37 -1.18 9.07
N ALA A 77 10.13 0.06 9.48
CA ALA A 77 10.33 0.52 10.86
C ALA A 77 9.28 -0.03 11.87
N GLY A 78 8.42 -0.95 11.43
CA GLY A 78 7.56 -1.79 12.27
C GLY A 78 8.21 -3.13 12.69
N THR A 79 9.42 -3.46 12.23
CA THR A 79 10.18 -4.63 12.69
C THR A 79 11.44 -4.19 13.44
N GLY A 80 11.22 -3.66 14.64
CA GLY A 80 12.26 -3.66 15.66
C GLY A 80 12.51 -5.09 16.13
N GLY A 81 13.62 -5.70 15.71
CA GLY A 81 14.19 -6.87 16.37
C GLY A 81 14.64 -7.99 15.45
N LEU A 82 15.94 -8.20 15.45
CA LEU A 82 16.70 -9.38 15.00
C LEU A 82 17.28 -9.30 13.58
N ALA A 83 18.59 -9.03 13.62
CA ALA A 83 19.59 -9.20 12.59
C ALA A 83 19.36 -10.43 11.70
N TYR A 84 19.33 -10.21 10.39
CA TYR A 84 19.80 -11.19 9.42
C TYR A 84 21.34 -11.14 9.40
N SER A 85 21.97 -11.75 10.41
CA SER A 85 23.40 -12.06 10.33
C SER A 85 23.58 -13.25 9.39
N THR A 86 24.35 -13.02 8.33
CA THR A 86 25.01 -13.98 7.46
C THR A 86 25.29 -15.34 8.10
N VAL A 87 24.79 -16.42 7.48
CA VAL A 87 25.45 -17.72 7.46
C VAL A 87 25.26 -18.38 6.08
N ALA A 88 26.35 -18.53 5.33
CA ALA A 88 26.67 -19.68 4.47
C ALA A 88 27.93 -19.39 3.65
N SER A 89 29.09 -19.77 4.20
CA SER A 89 30.20 -20.42 3.49
C SER A 89 31.08 -21.12 4.52
#